data_AF-A0A2V6J9C4-F1
#
_entry.id   AF-A0A2V6J9C4-F1
#
_cell.length_a   1.000
_cell.length_b   1.000
_cell.length_c   1.000
_cell.angle_alpha   90.00
_cell.angle_beta   90.00
_cell.angle_gamma   90.00
#
_symmetry.space_group_name_H-M   'P 1'
#
loop_
_entity.id
_entity.type
_entity.pdbx_description
1 polymer ?
#
loop_
_entity_poly.entity_id
_entity_poly.type
_entity_poly.pdbx_seq_one_letter_code
_entity_poly.pdbx_strand_id
1 'polypeptide(L)'
;MLKISILTAFMLPLLLFISSRDEGSPNASSAANTSPSGQGQSGTLQKMIVASGSATMDLDLDRINGISSTTGRSETTSSQKLSELHFAVAPNSFFPVLVFNNMLRGPKPGSMGLVPQNNVVLPPALSASLNRLAIEKIGPSDPFDMSVRDAMSGFVFFNIQGNHYDYDASSQSFGIHGGRLLISKEFATALGRRADAGLVVGKISVRTTMQPIEITQLVNGKPNSMVLPPLSQRGPGAPTLVPGPDIIVGDLPDMVQVGNAGSQVGLGVATTSCNNGDQPVNFFALPNTDHPFFPQNFYRMSGGTDNTVRFEQIGQAWIKHTFGADEGDDCNLGCNTSNCTQFSQLCPGCSDPYLADENGFYNLLGSRAWVNPFTGAMPSTAANHNGHLHDGVSHRIRVNVDDLNTTLNTGATYFAEAAYLDPLEYTWCQAHPGQCNMYNNASYRKFLVSGTTNFTFSPVGQAVRMQPAIMAWTGATVNQVQPDPGNDGISFVGYKVTSPAPGVYHYEYAVYNYNLDRSIQSFSVPLGAGANLSNIGFHAPPQEPGWANDGTFNNQGYSGMPWVVTQASDSITWNSETFAQNQNANAIRFGTLYNFRFDADQPPQ
;
A
#
# COMPACT_ATOMS: atom_id res chain seq x y z
N MET A 1 34.15 -8.80 -40.97
CA MET A 1 35.19 -8.45 -39.97
C MET A 1 34.70 -7.18 -39.28
N LEU A 2 34.63 -7.01 -37.96
CA LEU A 2 34.96 -7.81 -36.78
C LEU A 2 34.07 -7.23 -35.64
N LYS A 3 33.67 -8.08 -34.70
CA LYS A 3 32.83 -7.83 -33.51
C LYS A 3 33.32 -6.65 -32.64
N ILE A 4 32.42 -6.00 -31.89
CA ILE A 4 32.49 -5.83 -30.42
C ILE A 4 31.09 -5.51 -29.88
N SER A 5 30.63 -6.37 -28.96
CA SER A 5 29.42 -6.23 -28.16
C SER A 5 29.63 -5.25 -27.01
N ILE A 6 28.69 -4.32 -26.78
CA ILE A 6 28.66 -3.49 -25.58
C ILE A 6 27.45 -3.94 -24.74
N LEU A 7 27.76 -4.58 -23.61
CA LEU A 7 26.84 -4.83 -22.50
C LEU A 7 26.52 -3.49 -21.83
N THR A 8 25.28 -3.01 -21.94
CA THR A 8 24.76 -1.93 -21.09
C THR A 8 24.20 -2.55 -19.81
N ALA A 9 25.04 -2.62 -18.77
CA ALA A 9 24.61 -2.96 -17.42
C ALA A 9 23.73 -1.84 -16.87
N PHE A 10 22.51 -2.17 -16.46
CA PHE A 10 21.58 -1.28 -15.76
C PHE A 10 22.23 -0.73 -14.48
N MET A 11 22.37 0.59 -14.39
CA MET A 11 22.80 1.33 -13.20
C MET A 11 21.57 1.62 -12.33
N LEU A 12 21.63 1.19 -11.08
CA LEU A 12 20.78 1.56 -9.94
C LEU A 12 20.76 3.11 -9.77
N PRO A 13 19.66 3.76 -9.32
CA PRO A 13 19.66 5.20 -9.15
C PRO A 13 20.55 5.59 -7.97
N LEU A 14 21.53 6.44 -8.26
CA LEU A 14 22.50 6.99 -7.33
C LEU A 14 21.81 8.04 -6.44
N LEU A 15 21.76 7.79 -5.13
CA LEU A 15 21.46 8.80 -4.11
C LEU A 15 22.53 9.91 -4.18
N LEU A 16 22.17 11.04 -4.77
CA LEU A 16 22.97 12.26 -4.76
C LEU A 16 22.94 12.88 -3.35
N PHE A 17 24.09 12.89 -2.67
CA PHE A 17 24.32 13.71 -1.50
C PHE A 17 24.39 15.19 -1.93
N ILE A 18 23.29 15.93 -1.75
CA ILE A 18 23.32 17.39 -1.81
C ILE A 18 23.47 17.89 -0.37
N SER A 19 24.67 18.35 -0.03
CA SER A 19 24.92 19.18 1.13
C SER A 19 24.48 20.62 0.80
N SER A 20 23.41 21.11 1.43
CA SER A 20 23.13 22.55 1.50
C SER A 20 24.06 23.19 2.53
N ARG A 21 24.83 24.19 2.10
CA ARG A 21 25.58 25.10 2.97
C ARG A 21 24.69 26.30 3.26
N ASP A 22 24.43 26.58 4.54
CA ASP A 22 24.00 27.90 5.00
C ASP A 22 25.21 28.61 5.65
N GLU A 23 25.42 29.86 5.24
CA GLU A 23 26.53 30.73 5.61
C GLU A 23 26.38 31.33 7.02
N GLY A 24 27.48 31.43 7.78
CA GLY A 24 27.46 32.09 9.10
C GLY A 24 28.74 32.11 9.96
N SER A 25 29.90 32.53 9.42
CA SER A 25 31.07 33.16 10.13
C SER A 25 31.95 32.32 11.11
N PRO A 26 33.21 32.75 11.46
CA PRO A 26 34.43 32.23 10.85
C PRO A 26 35.52 31.69 11.82
N ASN A 27 36.60 31.17 11.22
CA ASN A 27 37.94 30.86 11.75
C ASN A 27 38.22 29.45 12.32
N ALA A 28 38.77 28.58 11.46
CA ALA A 28 40.11 28.00 11.67
C ALA A 28 40.56 27.27 10.39
N SER A 29 41.64 27.76 9.79
CA SER A 29 42.33 27.22 8.63
C SER A 29 42.97 25.86 8.91
N SER A 30 42.69 24.85 8.07
CA SER A 30 43.72 23.84 7.72
C SER A 30 43.43 23.18 6.36
N ALA A 31 44.43 23.32 5.49
CA ALA A 31 44.76 22.61 4.25
C ALA A 31 43.69 21.79 3.51
N ALA A 32 43.40 22.24 2.28
CA ALA A 32 42.77 21.47 1.24
C ALA A 32 43.64 20.27 0.84
N ASN A 33 43.11 19.05 0.97
CA ASN A 33 43.55 17.89 0.21
C ASN A 33 42.52 17.59 -0.87
N THR A 34 42.87 17.87 -2.12
CA THR A 34 42.16 17.42 -3.31
C THR A 34 42.23 15.90 -3.42
N SER A 35 41.10 15.21 -3.28
CA SER A 35 40.96 13.78 -3.65
C SER A 35 40.14 13.64 -4.93
N PRO A 36 40.50 12.74 -5.87
CA PRO A 36 39.81 12.60 -7.14
C PRO A 36 38.45 11.91 -6.99
N SER A 37 37.45 12.46 -7.66
CA SER A 37 36.10 11.94 -7.84
C SER A 37 36.08 10.63 -8.65
N GLY A 38 35.35 9.60 -8.20
CA GLY A 38 34.86 8.54 -9.11
C GLY A 38 34.67 7.11 -8.57
N GLN A 39 34.94 6.78 -7.31
CA GLN A 39 34.71 5.43 -6.77
C GLN A 39 33.62 5.46 -5.69
N GLY A 40 32.54 4.70 -5.88
CA GLY A 40 31.53 4.47 -4.83
C GLY A 40 32.19 3.86 -3.59
N GLN A 41 31.67 4.15 -2.39
CA GLN A 41 32.27 3.65 -1.17
C GLN A 41 32.01 2.14 -1.01
N SER A 42 33.04 1.40 -0.63
CA SER A 42 32.93 -0.01 -0.23
C SER A 42 32.77 -0.10 1.29
N GLY A 43 32.01 -1.08 1.77
CA GLY A 43 31.75 -1.24 3.19
C GLY A 43 30.50 -2.03 3.49
N THR A 44 30.16 -2.11 4.77
CA THR A 44 28.96 -2.81 5.23
C THR A 44 27.85 -1.81 5.49
N LEU A 45 26.74 -1.97 4.75
CA LEU A 45 25.48 -1.28 4.99
C LEU A 45 24.57 -2.19 5.80
N GLN A 46 24.03 -1.69 6.90
CA GLN A 46 23.09 -2.41 7.74
C GLN A 46 21.77 -1.63 7.81
N LYS A 47 20.67 -2.31 7.52
CA LYS A 47 19.32 -1.88 7.90
C LYS A 47 19.03 -2.54 9.24
N MET A 48 18.78 -1.72 10.26
CA MET A 48 18.54 -2.21 11.62
C MET A 48 17.18 -1.75 12.12
N ILE A 49 16.54 -2.57 12.95
CA ILE A 49 15.29 -2.24 13.64
C ILE A 49 15.49 -2.27 15.14
N VAL A 50 14.47 -1.86 15.88
CA VAL A 50 14.50 -1.86 17.34
C VAL A 50 14.40 -3.29 17.84
N ALA A 51 15.40 -3.74 18.61
CA ALA A 51 15.35 -5.00 19.34
C ALA A 51 14.57 -4.85 20.65
N SER A 52 14.84 -3.76 21.38
CA SER A 52 14.14 -3.38 22.60
C SER A 52 14.52 -1.94 22.98
N GLY A 53 13.84 -1.36 23.96
CA GLY A 53 14.23 -0.04 24.47
C GLY A 53 13.25 0.55 25.46
N SER A 54 13.44 1.83 25.74
CA SER A 54 12.56 2.62 26.59
C SER A 54 12.31 3.99 25.98
N ALA A 55 11.11 4.50 26.17
CA ALA A 55 10.77 5.88 25.86
C ALA A 55 10.18 6.57 27.09
N THR A 56 10.48 7.85 27.24
CA THR A 56 9.89 8.71 28.27
C THR A 56 9.18 9.86 27.59
N MET A 57 7.97 10.18 28.06
CA MET A 57 7.18 11.30 27.61
C MET A 57 6.83 12.19 28.81
N ASP A 58 7.31 13.43 28.79
CA ASP A 58 7.01 14.41 29.82
C ASP A 58 5.92 15.34 29.30
N LEU A 59 4.73 15.29 29.89
CA LEU A 59 3.56 16.05 29.44
C LEU A 59 3.09 17.10 30.45
N ASP A 60 2.83 18.30 29.97
CA ASP A 60 2.10 19.34 30.67
C ASP A 60 0.59 19.09 30.54
N LEU A 61 0.05 18.31 31.48
CA LEU A 61 -1.37 17.94 31.47
C LEU A 61 -2.29 19.14 31.71
N ASP A 62 -1.83 20.18 32.42
CA ASP A 62 -2.62 21.39 32.64
C ASP A 62 -2.85 22.12 31.31
N ARG A 63 -1.80 22.26 30.49
CA ARG A 63 -1.91 22.85 29.13
C ARG A 63 -2.75 21.99 28.19
N ILE A 64 -2.61 20.66 28.26
CA ILE A 64 -3.44 19.72 27.47
C ILE A 64 -4.91 19.75 27.93
N ASN A 65 -5.20 20.10 29.18
CA ASN A 65 -6.57 20.26 29.69
C ASN A 65 -7.10 21.70 29.58
N GLY A 66 -6.32 22.64 29.04
CA GLY A 66 -6.73 24.04 28.84
C GLY A 66 -6.74 24.88 30.11
N ILE A 67 -6.01 24.44 31.14
CA ILE A 67 -5.81 25.17 32.38
C ILE A 67 -4.63 26.12 32.16
N SER A 68 -4.93 27.41 31.97
CA SER A 68 -3.90 28.44 31.77
C SER A 68 -3.22 28.78 33.10
N SER A 69 -1.90 28.91 33.13
CA SER A 69 -1.16 29.37 34.32
C SER A 69 -1.45 30.86 34.55
N THR A 70 -2.50 31.18 35.31
CA THR A 70 -2.96 32.56 35.58
C THR A 70 -2.06 33.36 36.53
N THR A 71 -0.75 33.10 36.56
CA THR A 71 0.20 33.95 37.30
C THR A 71 1.34 34.33 36.38
N GLY A 72 1.41 35.61 36.01
CA GLY A 72 2.51 36.20 35.26
C GLY A 72 3.85 36.10 35.99
N ARG A 73 4.46 34.91 35.95
CA ARG A 73 5.83 34.67 36.38
C ARG A 73 6.66 34.38 35.14
N SER A 74 7.71 35.19 35.00
CA SER A 74 8.77 35.12 33.97
C SER A 74 9.21 33.67 33.67
N GLU A 75 9.41 33.37 32.39
CA GLU A 75 9.76 32.08 31.77
C GLU A 75 11.07 31.42 32.26
N THR A 76 11.68 31.88 33.35
CA THR A 76 13.02 31.43 33.74
C THR A 76 13.09 30.58 35.01
N THR A 77 12.00 30.32 35.75
CA THR A 77 12.11 29.53 37.01
C THR A 77 10.81 28.90 37.54
N SER A 78 9.87 28.48 36.69
CA SER A 78 8.77 27.60 37.14
C SER A 78 9.12 26.14 36.83
N SER A 79 9.25 25.32 37.88
CA SER A 79 9.18 23.87 37.75
C SER A 79 7.77 23.52 37.27
N GLN A 80 7.56 23.53 35.95
CA GLN A 80 6.35 23.01 35.31
C GLN A 80 6.16 21.59 35.81
N LYS A 81 4.99 21.29 36.38
CA LYS A 81 4.68 19.95 36.86
C LYS A 81 4.37 19.06 35.65
N LEU A 82 5.41 18.57 35.01
CA LEU A 82 5.29 17.58 33.94
C LEU A 82 4.90 16.24 34.55
N SER A 83 3.95 15.57 33.91
CA SER A 83 3.61 14.18 34.21
C SER A 83 4.46 13.30 33.31
N GLU A 84 5.28 12.45 33.93
CA GLU A 84 6.21 11.56 33.25
C GLU A 84 5.52 10.23 32.94
N LEU A 85 5.45 9.88 31.66
CA LEU A 85 5.00 8.57 31.21
C LEU A 85 6.22 7.76 30.77
N HIS A 86 6.30 6.53 31.26
CA HIS A 86 7.35 5.59 30.90
C HIS A 86 6.77 4.51 29.99
N PHE A 87 7.51 4.18 28.94
CA PHE A 87 7.19 3.14 28.00
C PHE A 87 8.38 2.20 27.82
N ALA A 88 8.11 0.91 27.75
CA ALA A 88 8.99 0.00 27.03
C ALA A 88 8.71 0.17 25.54
N VAL A 89 9.76 0.16 24.72
CA VAL A 89 9.58 0.12 23.26
C VAL A 89 9.33 -1.33 22.87
N ALA A 90 8.28 -1.58 22.11
CA ALA A 90 7.89 -2.92 21.67
C ALA A 90 9.06 -3.57 20.91
N PRO A 91 9.48 -4.80 21.29
CA PRO A 91 10.51 -5.54 20.57
C PRO A 91 10.16 -5.71 19.10
N ASN A 92 11.19 -5.75 18.25
CA ASN A 92 11.07 -5.85 16.78
C ASN A 92 10.27 -4.73 16.12
N SER A 93 10.06 -3.60 16.82
CA SER A 93 9.45 -2.41 16.24
C SER A 93 10.16 -2.00 14.95
N PHE A 94 9.43 -1.98 13.84
CA PHE A 94 9.94 -1.65 12.51
C PHE A 94 10.13 -0.13 12.35
N PHE A 95 11.10 0.39 13.09
CA PHE A 95 11.63 1.74 12.97
C PHE A 95 13.05 1.61 12.37
N PRO A 96 13.16 1.53 11.02
CA PRO A 96 14.41 1.22 10.38
C PRO A 96 15.41 2.37 10.51
N VAL A 97 16.64 2.02 10.86
CA VAL A 97 17.80 2.92 10.89
C VAL A 97 18.88 2.36 9.98
N LEU A 98 19.39 3.20 9.08
CA LEU A 98 20.52 2.83 8.24
C LEU A 98 21.84 3.17 8.93
N VAL A 99 22.77 2.20 8.93
CA VAL A 99 24.15 2.37 9.41
C VAL A 99 25.10 1.88 8.33
N PHE A 100 26.09 2.71 7.98
CA PHE A 100 27.14 2.33 7.02
C PHE A 100 28.50 2.52 7.66
N ASN A 101 29.30 1.44 7.68
CA ASN A 101 30.60 1.42 8.35
C ASN A 101 30.53 2.01 9.77
N ASN A 102 29.61 1.48 10.58
CA ASN A 102 29.38 1.89 11.98
C ASN A 102 28.93 3.35 12.20
N MET A 103 28.65 4.09 11.13
CA MET A 103 28.14 5.46 11.22
C MET A 103 26.67 5.53 10.84
N LEU A 104 25.88 6.23 11.65
CA LEU A 104 24.48 6.52 11.39
C LEU A 104 24.32 7.23 10.04
N ARG A 105 23.35 6.76 9.24
CA ARG A 105 22.81 7.45 8.07
C ARG A 105 21.42 8.03 8.33
N GLY A 106 20.73 7.46 9.33
CA GLY A 106 19.56 8.05 9.96
C GLY A 106 18.28 7.24 9.78
N PRO A 107 17.18 7.80 10.33
CA PRO A 107 15.79 7.53 10.06
C PRO A 107 15.41 6.92 8.71
N LYS A 108 14.63 5.84 8.66
CA LYS A 108 13.73 5.59 7.53
C LYS A 108 12.28 5.56 8.02
N PRO A 109 11.29 5.85 7.14
CA PRO A 109 9.89 5.75 7.51
C PRO A 109 9.57 4.39 8.14
N GLY A 110 8.80 4.41 9.22
CA GLY A 110 8.51 3.24 10.05
C GLY A 110 8.10 3.67 11.45
N SER A 111 7.77 2.72 12.33
CA SER A 111 7.21 3.03 13.64
C SER A 111 7.75 2.13 14.74
N MET A 112 7.67 2.64 15.97
CA MET A 112 7.94 1.86 17.17
C MET A 112 6.78 1.92 18.14
N GLY A 113 6.26 0.75 18.50
CA GLY A 113 5.16 0.61 19.45
C GLY A 113 5.62 0.98 20.86
N LEU A 114 4.75 1.63 21.61
CA LEU A 114 4.99 2.03 22.99
C LEU A 114 4.10 1.21 23.94
N VAL A 115 4.75 0.50 24.87
CA VAL A 115 4.08 -0.31 25.89
C VAL A 115 4.17 0.40 27.24
N PRO A 116 3.06 0.94 27.79
CA PRO A 116 3.09 1.74 29.01
C PRO A 116 3.60 0.93 30.21
N GLN A 117 4.44 1.56 31.02
CA GLN A 117 5.09 0.97 32.21
C GLN A 117 4.61 1.60 33.53
N ASN A 118 3.91 2.72 33.45
CA ASN A 118 3.32 3.40 34.59
C ASN A 118 1.90 3.87 34.28
N ASN A 119 1.12 4.09 35.33
CA ASN A 119 -0.24 4.61 35.22
C ASN A 119 -0.24 6.10 35.54
N VAL A 120 -0.63 6.91 34.56
CA VAL A 120 -0.83 8.36 34.69
C VAL A 120 -2.29 8.66 34.33
N VAL A 121 -2.92 9.60 35.04
CA VAL A 121 -4.28 10.05 34.69
C VAL A 121 -4.18 10.95 33.46
N LEU A 122 -4.68 10.47 32.32
CA LEU A 122 -4.59 11.16 31.02
C LEU A 122 -5.97 11.61 30.53
N PRO A 123 -6.02 12.59 29.61
CA PRO A 123 -7.26 12.94 28.91
C PRO A 123 -7.90 11.69 28.25
N PRO A 124 -9.25 11.59 28.19
CA PRO A 124 -9.93 10.37 27.72
C PRO A 124 -9.46 9.85 26.36
N ALA A 125 -9.22 10.75 25.40
CA ALA A 125 -8.76 10.38 24.06
C ALA A 125 -7.37 9.72 24.09
N LEU A 126 -6.43 10.25 24.87
CA LEU A 126 -5.09 9.70 25.01
C LEU A 126 -5.09 8.41 25.85
N SER A 127 -5.91 8.37 26.90
CA SER A 127 -6.09 7.18 27.75
C SER A 127 -6.64 5.99 26.95
N ALA A 128 -7.60 6.22 26.05
CA ALA A 128 -8.16 5.19 25.19
C ALA A 128 -7.13 4.57 24.22
N SER A 129 -6.08 5.31 23.89
CA SER A 129 -5.02 4.90 22.97
C SER A 129 -3.72 4.49 23.65
N LEU A 130 -3.64 4.52 24.99
CA LEU A 130 -2.39 4.36 25.74
C LEU A 130 -1.65 3.04 25.43
N ASN A 131 -2.38 1.93 25.27
CA ASN A 131 -1.82 0.61 24.96
C ASN A 131 -1.54 0.38 23.46
N ARG A 132 -1.76 1.40 22.63
CA ARG A 132 -1.61 1.35 21.17
C ARG A 132 -0.92 2.60 20.64
N LEU A 133 -0.14 3.29 21.48
CA LEU A 133 0.66 4.41 21.02
C LEU A 133 1.87 3.90 20.24
N ALA A 134 2.26 4.63 19.20
CA ALA A 134 3.49 4.42 18.47
C ALA A 134 4.18 5.76 18.17
N ILE A 135 5.50 5.73 18.13
CA ILE A 135 6.32 6.81 17.55
C ILE A 135 6.55 6.45 16.09
N GLU A 136 6.17 7.33 15.17
CA GLU A 136 6.31 7.10 13.73
C GLU A 136 7.27 8.11 13.10
N LYS A 137 8.19 7.62 12.29
CA LYS A 137 8.97 8.43 11.34
C LYS A 137 8.13 8.70 10.12
N ILE A 138 7.78 9.97 9.93
CA ILE A 138 6.95 10.42 8.81
C ILE A 138 7.85 10.67 7.59
N GLY A 139 7.30 10.51 6.38
CA GLY A 139 8.00 10.75 5.12
C GLY A 139 8.49 12.19 4.94
N PRO A 140 9.38 12.44 3.96
CA PRO A 140 10.03 13.75 3.76
C PRO A 140 9.09 14.87 3.30
N SER A 141 7.84 14.56 2.94
CA SER A 141 6.83 15.52 2.49
C SER A 141 6.09 16.23 3.63
N ASP A 142 6.26 15.77 4.88
CA ASP A 142 5.54 16.32 6.03
C ASP A 142 6.32 17.42 6.75
N PRO A 143 5.61 18.42 7.33
CA PRO A 143 6.26 19.52 8.05
C PRO A 143 6.92 19.09 9.38
N PHE A 144 6.70 17.84 9.80
CA PHE A 144 7.25 17.27 11.03
C PHE A 144 7.99 15.97 10.73
N ASP A 145 9.12 15.76 11.40
CA ASP A 145 9.99 14.61 11.15
C ASP A 145 9.40 13.31 11.73
N MET A 146 8.65 13.41 12.83
CA MET A 146 8.03 12.29 13.54
C MET A 146 6.71 12.69 14.21
N SER A 147 5.90 11.70 14.59
CA SER A 147 4.73 11.89 15.44
C SER A 147 4.56 10.80 16.49
N VAL A 148 3.75 11.09 17.51
CA VAL A 148 3.15 10.11 18.41
C VAL A 148 1.70 9.93 18.00
N ARG A 149 1.34 8.71 17.61
CA ARG A 149 0.00 8.39 17.12
C ARG A 149 -0.55 7.11 17.71
N ASP A 150 -1.84 6.92 17.50
CA ASP A 150 -2.50 5.64 17.62
C ASP A 150 -2.08 4.71 16.47
N ALA A 151 -1.48 3.56 16.79
CA ALA A 151 -0.99 2.59 15.82
C ALA A 151 -2.12 1.99 14.98
N MET A 152 -3.32 1.83 15.57
CA MET A 152 -4.47 1.17 14.95
C MET A 152 -5.33 2.14 14.15
N SER A 153 -5.69 3.28 14.74
CA SER A 153 -6.58 4.27 14.08
C SER A 153 -5.83 5.29 13.23
N GLY A 154 -4.51 5.43 13.43
CA GLY A 154 -3.71 6.46 12.79
C GLY A 154 -3.86 7.85 13.41
N PHE A 155 -4.73 8.04 14.42
CA PHE A 155 -4.98 9.34 15.06
C PHE A 155 -3.70 9.91 15.66
N VAL A 156 -3.30 11.10 15.21
CA VAL A 156 -2.06 11.74 15.66
C VAL A 156 -2.33 12.58 16.89
N PHE A 157 -1.67 12.30 18.01
CA PHE A 157 -1.78 13.11 19.22
C PHE A 157 -0.78 14.26 19.20
N PHE A 158 0.48 13.95 18.91
CA PHE A 158 1.57 14.90 18.99
C PHE A 158 2.47 14.83 17.77
N ASN A 159 2.86 15.98 17.24
CA ASN A 159 3.99 16.09 16.33
C ASN A 159 5.27 16.26 17.13
N ILE A 160 6.38 15.66 16.67
CA ILE A 160 7.69 15.77 17.31
C ILE A 160 8.55 16.73 16.50
N GLN A 161 9.18 17.70 17.16
CA GLN A 161 10.04 18.69 16.52
C GLN A 161 11.33 18.93 17.31
N GLY A 162 12.44 19.12 16.59
CA GLY A 162 13.74 19.50 17.17
C GLY A 162 14.50 18.34 17.79
N ASN A 163 14.14 17.10 17.43
CA ASN A 163 14.85 15.91 17.88
C ASN A 163 16.23 15.79 17.22
N HIS A 164 17.16 15.20 17.96
CA HIS A 164 18.48 14.80 17.51
C HIS A 164 18.62 13.28 17.61
N TYR A 165 19.49 12.74 16.76
CA TYR A 165 19.79 11.31 16.70
C TYR A 165 21.25 11.03 17.06
N ASP A 166 21.47 9.99 17.84
CA ASP A 166 22.79 9.42 18.10
C ASP A 166 22.77 7.91 17.92
N TYR A 167 23.94 7.36 17.62
CA TYR A 167 24.14 5.92 17.45
C TYR A 167 25.52 5.52 17.99
N ASP A 168 25.54 4.50 18.85
CA ASP A 168 26.74 3.84 19.34
C ASP A 168 26.83 2.43 18.74
N ALA A 169 27.80 2.24 17.84
CA ALA A 169 28.00 0.97 17.15
C ALA A 169 28.45 -0.18 18.08
N SER A 170 29.11 0.13 19.20
CA SER A 170 29.63 -0.89 20.12
C SER A 170 28.51 -1.57 20.92
N SER A 171 27.47 -0.80 21.26
CA SER A 171 26.29 -1.26 21.97
C SER A 171 25.06 -1.43 21.07
N GLN A 172 25.19 -1.11 19.77
CA GLN A 172 24.09 -0.99 18.81
C GLN A 172 22.95 -0.12 19.37
N SER A 173 23.28 0.91 20.15
CA SER A 173 22.30 1.77 20.80
C SER A 173 21.93 2.92 19.86
N PHE A 174 20.64 3.15 19.66
CA PHE A 174 20.10 4.31 18.94
C PHE A 174 19.31 5.20 19.91
N GLY A 175 19.54 6.51 19.82
CA GLY A 175 18.93 7.51 20.69
C GLY A 175 18.12 8.55 19.91
N ILE A 176 16.99 8.94 20.47
CA ILE A 176 16.22 10.12 20.05
C ILE A 176 16.12 11.05 21.25
N HIS A 177 16.67 12.26 21.14
CA HIS A 177 16.72 13.22 22.25
C HIS A 177 16.29 14.62 21.82
N GLY A 178 15.88 15.45 22.78
CA GLY A 178 15.51 16.84 22.53
C GLY A 178 14.17 17.06 21.81
N GLY A 179 13.41 15.99 21.54
CA GLY A 179 12.13 16.08 20.85
C GLY A 179 11.09 16.84 21.68
N ARG A 180 10.52 17.90 21.11
CA ARG A 180 9.39 18.64 21.69
C ARG A 180 8.08 18.06 21.16
N LEU A 181 7.08 17.91 22.03
CA LEU A 181 5.76 17.42 21.68
C LEU A 181 4.81 18.59 21.44
N LEU A 182 4.29 18.69 20.22
CA LEU A 182 3.36 19.71 19.79
C LEU A 182 1.97 19.10 19.59
N ILE A 183 0.91 19.73 20.09
CA ILE A 183 -0.47 19.26 19.84
C ILE A 183 -0.72 19.22 18.32
N SER A 184 -1.20 18.09 17.80
CA SER A 184 -1.54 17.96 16.38
C SER A 184 -2.83 18.74 16.03
N LYS A 185 -3.09 18.98 14.74
CA LYS A 185 -4.37 19.59 14.30
C LYS A 185 -5.58 18.71 14.65
N GLU A 186 -5.42 17.40 14.54
CA GLU A 186 -6.45 16.40 14.85
C GLU A 186 -6.78 16.42 16.34
N PHE A 187 -5.76 16.40 17.19
CA PHE A 187 -5.93 16.41 18.62
C PHE A 187 -6.47 17.74 19.15
N ALA A 188 -6.00 18.87 18.61
CA ALA A 188 -6.57 20.18 18.91
C ALA A 188 -8.08 20.25 18.56
N THR A 189 -8.48 19.62 17.46
CA THR A 189 -9.90 19.53 17.07
C THR A 189 -10.69 18.64 18.01
N ALA A 190 -10.17 17.47 18.39
CA ALA A 190 -10.80 16.56 19.34
C ALA A 190 -10.95 17.18 20.75
N LEU A 191 -10.02 18.07 21.13
CA LEU A 191 -10.10 18.85 22.36
C LEU A 191 -11.08 20.04 22.29
N GLY A 192 -11.69 20.30 21.13
CA GLY A 192 -12.56 21.46 20.90
C GLY A 192 -11.80 22.79 20.84
N ARG A 193 -10.47 22.78 20.76
CA ARG A 193 -9.58 23.95 20.83
C ARG A 193 -8.63 24.00 19.65
N ARG A 194 -9.16 24.21 18.44
CA ARG A 194 -8.40 24.19 17.18
C ARG A 194 -7.18 25.13 17.15
N ALA A 195 -7.23 26.24 17.91
CA ALA A 195 -6.14 27.21 18.00
C ALA A 195 -4.90 26.66 18.72
N ASP A 196 -5.02 25.56 19.47
CA ASP A 196 -3.90 24.98 20.22
C ASP A 196 -3.01 24.06 19.36
N ALA A 197 -3.36 23.85 18.08
CA ALA A 197 -2.52 23.10 17.16
C ALA A 197 -1.13 23.76 17.05
N GLY A 198 -0.07 22.97 17.28
CA GLY A 198 1.31 23.44 17.31
C GLY A 198 1.81 23.90 18.69
N LEU A 199 0.95 23.93 19.72
CA LEU A 199 1.37 24.28 21.08
C LEU A 199 2.31 23.22 21.64
N VAL A 200 3.49 23.64 22.13
CA VAL A 200 4.43 22.74 22.82
C VAL A 200 3.86 22.39 24.20
N VAL A 201 3.62 21.11 24.43
CA VAL A 201 3.03 20.58 25.69
C VAL A 201 3.90 19.52 26.35
N GLY A 202 5.12 19.30 25.87
CA GLY A 202 5.97 18.30 26.47
C GLY A 202 7.26 18.02 25.73
N LYS A 203 7.94 16.99 26.18
CA LYS A 203 9.15 16.45 25.57
C LYS A 203 9.10 14.93 25.50
N ILE A 204 9.87 14.37 24.56
CA ILE A 204 10.03 12.93 24.40
C ILE A 204 11.51 12.59 24.27
N SER A 205 11.89 11.47 24.87
CA SER A 205 13.22 10.86 24.69
C SER A 205 13.07 9.35 24.52
N VAL A 206 13.89 8.78 23.65
CA VAL A 206 13.88 7.35 23.32
C VAL A 206 15.30 6.82 23.34
N ARG A 207 15.48 5.63 23.89
CA ARG A 207 16.72 4.87 23.78
C ARG A 207 16.40 3.43 23.45
N THR A 208 16.97 2.92 22.37
CA THR A 208 16.75 1.55 21.88
C THR A 208 18.06 0.83 21.66
N THR A 209 18.06 -0.47 21.90
CA THR A 209 19.04 -1.39 21.31
C THR A 209 18.52 -1.80 19.95
N MET A 210 19.39 -1.79 18.95
CA MET A 210 19.07 -2.11 17.57
C MET A 210 19.57 -3.51 17.22
N GLN A 211 18.92 -4.15 16.25
CA GLN A 211 19.38 -5.40 15.66
C GLN A 211 19.32 -5.30 14.12
N PRO A 212 20.32 -5.87 13.41
CA PRO A 212 20.30 -5.89 11.95
C PRO A 212 19.24 -6.84 11.41
N ILE A 213 18.48 -6.38 10.43
CA ILE A 213 17.56 -7.21 9.63
C ILE A 213 18.07 -7.41 8.21
N GLU A 214 18.94 -6.53 7.73
CA GLU A 214 19.59 -6.64 6.43
C GLU A 214 21.05 -6.21 6.57
N ILE A 215 21.97 -7.05 6.09
CA ILE A 215 23.40 -6.78 6.04
C ILE A 215 23.86 -6.90 4.60
N THR A 216 24.12 -5.76 3.98
CA THR A 216 24.53 -5.65 2.58
C THR A 216 26.00 -5.25 2.49
N GLN A 217 26.80 -6.08 1.82
CA GLN A 217 28.20 -5.77 1.52
C GLN A 217 28.26 -4.97 0.21
N LEU A 218 28.77 -3.75 0.27
CA LEU A 218 28.96 -2.87 -0.89
C LEU A 218 30.41 -2.94 -1.37
N VAL A 219 30.59 -3.13 -2.68
CA VAL A 219 31.87 -2.98 -3.39
C VAL A 219 31.69 -1.89 -4.44
N ASN A 220 32.45 -0.81 -4.33
CA ASN A 220 32.34 0.37 -5.20
C ASN A 220 30.92 0.95 -5.24
N GLY A 221 30.20 0.92 -4.11
CA GLY A 221 28.81 1.36 -4.00
C GLY A 221 27.76 0.40 -4.56
N LYS A 222 28.14 -0.80 -5.02
CA LYS A 222 27.21 -1.81 -5.53
C LYS A 222 27.06 -2.99 -4.57
N PRO A 223 25.85 -3.53 -4.35
CA PRO A 223 25.65 -4.75 -3.57
C PRO A 223 26.44 -5.92 -4.15
N ASN A 224 27.22 -6.59 -3.30
CA ASN A 224 27.96 -7.81 -3.60
C ASN A 224 27.34 -9.04 -2.93
N SER A 225 26.78 -8.89 -1.73
CA SER A 225 26.06 -9.94 -1.00
C SER A 225 25.10 -9.33 0.00
N MET A 226 24.03 -10.05 0.34
CA MET A 226 23.02 -9.68 1.33
C MET A 226 22.78 -10.84 2.29
N VAL A 227 22.64 -10.54 3.58
CA VAL A 227 22.28 -11.51 4.64
C VAL A 227 21.15 -10.92 5.48
N LEU A 228 20.10 -11.72 5.73
CA LEU A 228 18.99 -11.37 6.62
C LEU A 228 19.14 -12.15 7.94
N PRO A 229 19.56 -11.53 9.06
CA PRO A 229 19.66 -12.20 10.34
C PRO A 229 18.27 -12.61 10.90
N PRO A 230 18.17 -13.67 11.71
CA PRO A 230 16.89 -14.11 12.26
C PRO A 230 16.38 -13.18 13.38
N LEU A 231 15.10 -12.85 13.34
CA LEU A 231 14.38 -12.13 14.39
C LEU A 231 13.86 -13.13 15.43
N SER A 232 14.40 -13.05 16.65
CA SER A 232 14.00 -13.91 17.76
C SER A 232 12.95 -13.21 18.61
N GLN A 233 11.82 -13.89 18.83
CA GLN A 233 10.71 -13.54 19.73
C GLN A 233 9.66 -12.58 19.19
N ARG A 234 8.41 -13.00 19.29
CA ARG A 234 7.22 -12.20 19.06
C ARG A 234 7.00 -11.28 20.27
N GLY A 235 7.03 -9.95 20.06
CA GLY A 235 6.94 -8.98 21.16
C GLY A 235 5.65 -9.13 21.99
N PRO A 236 5.67 -8.80 23.29
CA PRO A 236 4.45 -8.70 24.10
C PRO A 236 3.48 -7.69 23.45
N GLY A 237 2.27 -8.13 23.11
CA GLY A 237 1.24 -7.29 22.48
C GLY A 237 1.03 -7.51 20.97
N ALA A 238 1.78 -8.41 20.33
CA ALA A 238 1.51 -8.77 18.93
C ALA A 238 0.12 -9.45 18.77
N PRO A 239 -0.68 -9.10 17.74
CA PRO A 239 -2.01 -9.70 17.49
C PRO A 239 -1.94 -11.22 17.36
N THR A 240 -2.96 -12.03 17.63
CA THR A 240 -2.85 -13.49 17.35
C THR A 240 -2.94 -13.74 15.83
N LEU A 241 -2.01 -14.52 15.26
CA LEU A 241 -2.04 -14.90 13.84
C LEU A 241 -3.19 -15.88 13.58
N VAL A 242 -3.75 -15.84 12.37
CA VAL A 242 -4.79 -16.80 11.97
C VAL A 242 -4.16 -18.16 11.63
N PRO A 243 -4.87 -19.28 11.85
CA PRO A 243 -4.37 -20.59 11.43
C PRO A 243 -4.18 -20.68 9.91
N GLY A 244 -3.06 -21.26 9.48
CA GLY A 244 -2.72 -21.45 8.06
C GLY A 244 -1.87 -20.34 7.46
N PRO A 245 -1.50 -20.44 6.17
CA PRO A 245 -0.96 -19.31 5.41
C PRO A 245 -2.05 -18.24 5.24
N ASP A 246 -1.66 -16.97 5.32
CA ASP A 246 -2.57 -15.83 5.11
C ASP A 246 -1.79 -14.63 4.55
N ILE A 247 -1.71 -14.50 3.23
CA ILE A 247 -1.00 -13.38 2.60
C ILE A 247 -1.95 -12.23 2.29
N ILE A 248 -1.80 -11.12 3.00
CA ILE A 248 -2.62 -9.93 2.80
C ILE A 248 -1.81 -8.78 2.19
N VAL A 249 -2.48 -7.85 1.52
CA VAL A 249 -1.91 -6.53 1.25
C VAL A 249 -2.00 -5.68 2.53
N GLY A 250 -0.87 -5.46 3.19
CA GLY A 250 -0.74 -4.65 4.40
C GLY A 250 -0.84 -3.15 4.16
N ASP A 251 -0.23 -2.66 3.09
CA ASP A 251 -0.29 -1.24 2.70
C ASP A 251 -0.05 -1.04 1.20
N LEU A 252 -0.46 0.13 0.70
CA LEU A 252 -0.20 0.66 -0.64
C LEU A 252 0.45 2.06 -0.50
N PRO A 253 1.72 2.15 -0.09
CA PRO A 253 2.28 3.38 0.47
C PRO A 253 2.62 4.47 -0.55
N ASP A 254 2.75 4.13 -1.83
CA ASP A 254 3.17 5.07 -2.87
C ASP A 254 2.60 4.68 -4.24
N MET A 255 2.50 5.64 -5.15
CA MET A 255 2.11 5.43 -6.54
C MET A 255 2.85 6.40 -7.46
N VAL A 256 3.37 5.88 -8.58
CA VAL A 256 4.15 6.68 -9.53
C VAL A 256 3.66 6.51 -10.96
N GLN A 257 3.76 7.58 -11.74
CA GLN A 257 3.68 7.49 -13.21
C GLN A 257 5.04 7.06 -13.75
N VAL A 258 5.14 5.83 -14.25
CA VAL A 258 6.39 5.21 -14.72
C VAL A 258 6.65 5.49 -16.20
N GLY A 259 5.60 5.85 -16.95
CA GLY A 259 5.73 6.23 -18.36
C GLY A 259 4.41 6.65 -18.98
N ASN A 260 4.49 6.97 -20.27
CA ASN A 260 3.36 7.42 -21.07
C ASN A 260 3.47 6.90 -22.51
N ALA A 261 2.32 6.73 -23.16
CA ALA A 261 2.22 6.41 -24.58
C ALA A 261 0.93 7.00 -25.14
N GLY A 262 1.05 7.95 -26.06
CA GLY A 262 -0.11 8.64 -26.65
C GLY A 262 -1.01 9.28 -25.59
N SER A 263 -2.28 8.89 -25.56
CA SER A 263 -3.31 9.36 -24.62
C SER A 263 -3.39 8.52 -23.34
N GLN A 264 -2.39 7.70 -23.05
CA GLN A 264 -2.36 6.81 -21.89
C GLN A 264 -1.08 6.98 -21.06
N VAL A 265 -1.20 6.69 -19.78
CA VAL A 265 -0.09 6.63 -18.82
C VAL A 265 -0.01 5.25 -18.18
N GLY A 266 1.21 4.87 -17.80
CA GLY A 266 1.50 3.62 -17.14
C GLY A 266 1.89 3.91 -15.70
N LEU A 267 1.14 3.38 -14.75
CA LEU A 267 1.36 3.59 -13.31
C LEU A 267 1.89 2.30 -12.66
N GLY A 268 2.55 2.47 -11.52
CA GLY A 268 2.84 1.40 -10.58
C GLY A 268 2.46 1.85 -9.16
N VAL A 269 1.93 0.92 -8.36
CA VAL A 269 1.62 1.16 -6.94
C VAL A 269 2.56 0.32 -6.08
N ALA A 270 3.15 0.92 -5.06
CA ALA A 270 3.94 0.18 -4.07
C ALA A 270 3.01 -0.75 -3.28
N THR A 271 3.51 -1.90 -2.87
CA THR A 271 2.74 -2.87 -2.09
C THR A 271 3.57 -3.32 -0.90
N THR A 272 2.93 -3.49 0.25
CA THR A 272 3.49 -4.23 1.38
C THR A 272 2.67 -5.50 1.54
N SER A 273 3.22 -6.66 1.22
CA SER A 273 2.59 -7.94 1.57
C SER A 273 2.88 -8.28 3.02
N CYS A 274 1.97 -9.00 3.68
CA CYS A 274 2.14 -9.44 5.05
C CYS A 274 1.57 -10.83 5.25
N ASN A 275 2.27 -11.66 6.00
CA ASN A 275 1.76 -12.97 6.42
C ASN A 275 1.03 -12.82 7.77
N ASN A 276 -0.29 -12.74 7.72
CA ASN A 276 -1.16 -12.70 8.89
C ASN A 276 -1.45 -14.08 9.49
N GLY A 277 -0.88 -15.13 8.88
CA GLY A 277 -1.07 -16.53 9.20
C GLY A 277 0.05 -17.09 10.08
N ASP A 278 -0.22 -18.24 10.70
CA ASP A 278 0.73 -18.95 11.56
C ASP A 278 1.63 -19.94 10.80
N GLN A 279 1.43 -20.10 9.49
CA GLN A 279 2.29 -20.87 8.59
C GLN A 279 3.08 -19.96 7.63
N PRO A 280 4.30 -20.35 7.23
CA PRO A 280 5.04 -19.60 6.21
C PRO A 280 4.35 -19.64 4.84
N VAL A 281 4.50 -18.58 4.06
CA VAL A 281 4.06 -18.50 2.65
C VAL A 281 5.29 -18.58 1.75
N ASN A 282 5.27 -19.36 0.67
CA ASN A 282 6.44 -19.52 -0.19
C ASN A 282 6.65 -18.31 -1.10
N PHE A 283 7.89 -17.87 -1.32
CA PHE A 283 8.25 -16.67 -2.12
C PHE A 283 9.33 -17.02 -3.16
N PHE A 284 9.28 -18.24 -3.70
CA PHE A 284 10.27 -18.71 -4.66
C PHE A 284 10.20 -17.90 -5.96
N ALA A 285 11.36 -17.51 -6.50
CA ALA A 285 11.41 -16.88 -7.80
C ALA A 285 11.07 -17.87 -8.93
N LEU A 286 10.49 -17.36 -10.02
CA LEU A 286 10.40 -18.09 -11.30
C LEU A 286 11.78 -18.66 -11.68
N PRO A 287 11.86 -19.90 -12.22
CA PRO A 287 10.77 -20.69 -12.80
C PRO A 287 9.98 -21.56 -11.82
N ASN A 288 10.21 -21.47 -10.50
CA ASN A 288 9.29 -22.10 -9.55
C ASN A 288 7.93 -21.39 -9.63
N THR A 289 6.84 -22.14 -9.45
CA THR A 289 5.46 -21.62 -9.57
C THR A 289 4.72 -21.60 -8.22
N ASP A 290 5.41 -21.94 -7.13
CA ASP A 290 4.89 -21.92 -5.76
C ASP A 290 5.27 -20.61 -5.07
N HIS A 291 4.62 -19.53 -5.51
CA HIS A 291 4.82 -18.18 -5.00
C HIS A 291 3.62 -17.28 -5.29
N PRO A 292 3.38 -16.25 -4.46
CA PRO A 292 2.33 -15.29 -4.72
C PRO A 292 2.56 -14.48 -5.98
N PHE A 293 1.44 -14.10 -6.60
CA PHE A 293 1.39 -13.08 -7.63
C PHE A 293 0.26 -12.10 -7.33
N PHE A 294 0.31 -10.90 -7.90
CA PHE A 294 -0.73 -9.91 -7.64
C PHE A 294 -1.01 -9.00 -8.82
N PRO A 295 -2.30 -8.72 -9.14
CA PRO A 295 -2.66 -7.60 -9.98
C PRO A 295 -2.55 -6.27 -9.23
N GLN A 296 -2.40 -5.19 -9.98
CA GLN A 296 -2.56 -3.82 -9.50
C GLN A 296 -3.70 -3.16 -10.30
N ASN A 297 -4.60 -2.46 -9.61
CA ASN A 297 -5.77 -1.82 -10.21
C ASN A 297 -5.92 -0.37 -9.73
N PHE A 298 -6.53 0.47 -10.55
CA PHE A 298 -6.82 1.86 -10.22
C PHE A 298 -8.27 2.23 -10.56
N TYR A 299 -8.92 2.94 -9.65
CA TYR A 299 -10.34 3.23 -9.68
C TYR A 299 -10.60 4.72 -9.49
N ARG A 300 -11.70 5.20 -10.08
CA ARG A 300 -12.23 6.56 -9.92
C ARG A 300 -13.65 6.47 -9.38
N MET A 301 -13.92 7.25 -8.33
CA MET A 301 -15.27 7.52 -7.85
C MET A 301 -15.67 8.95 -8.23
N SER A 302 -16.80 9.10 -8.92
CA SER A 302 -17.25 10.39 -9.47
C SER A 302 -18.77 10.45 -9.71
N GLY A 303 -19.26 11.61 -10.14
CA GLY A 303 -20.64 11.81 -10.57
C GLY A 303 -21.62 12.14 -9.44
N GLY A 304 -22.73 12.81 -9.80
CA GLY A 304 -23.66 13.39 -8.83
C GLY A 304 -23.11 14.65 -8.16
N THR A 305 -23.82 15.15 -7.15
CA THR A 305 -23.44 16.38 -6.43
C THR A 305 -22.27 16.18 -5.46
N ASP A 306 -21.99 14.94 -5.05
CA ASP A 306 -20.98 14.59 -4.06
C ASP A 306 -19.86 13.69 -4.63
N ASN A 307 -19.85 13.42 -5.94
CA ASN A 307 -18.89 12.54 -6.62
C ASN A 307 -18.88 11.09 -6.11
N THR A 308 -20.03 10.57 -5.68
CA THR A 308 -20.16 9.19 -5.17
C THR A 308 -21.09 8.31 -5.99
N VAL A 309 -21.65 8.82 -7.10
CA VAL A 309 -22.65 8.05 -7.88
C VAL A 309 -22.03 6.84 -8.55
N ARG A 310 -20.79 6.95 -9.05
CA ARG A 310 -20.13 5.92 -9.88
C ARG A 310 -18.81 5.52 -9.25
N PHE A 311 -18.49 4.23 -9.28
CA PHE A 311 -17.20 3.68 -8.92
C PHE A 311 -16.70 2.81 -10.07
N GLU A 312 -15.71 3.30 -10.81
CA GLU A 312 -15.27 2.73 -12.08
C GLU A 312 -13.80 2.33 -11.99
N GLN A 313 -13.46 1.14 -12.46
CA GLN A 313 -12.05 0.80 -12.70
C GLN A 313 -11.57 1.50 -13.96
N ILE A 314 -10.52 2.29 -13.83
CA ILE A 314 -9.96 3.10 -14.93
C ILE A 314 -8.59 2.58 -15.38
N GLY A 315 -8.01 1.64 -14.65
CA GLY A 315 -6.80 0.96 -15.08
C GLY A 315 -6.55 -0.38 -14.39
N GLN A 316 -5.75 -1.19 -15.07
CA GLN A 316 -5.31 -2.50 -14.63
C GLN A 316 -3.91 -2.77 -15.16
N ALA A 317 -3.10 -3.50 -14.39
CA ALA A 317 -1.81 -4.04 -14.81
C ALA A 317 -1.89 -5.53 -15.13
N TRP A 318 -0.89 -6.04 -15.84
CA TRP A 318 -0.48 -7.44 -15.73
C TRP A 318 -0.10 -7.78 -14.27
N ILE A 319 0.00 -9.07 -13.93
CA ILE A 319 0.36 -9.48 -12.57
C ILE A 319 1.86 -9.31 -12.32
N LYS A 320 2.27 -8.98 -11.09
CA LYS A 320 3.66 -9.14 -10.67
C LYS A 320 3.84 -10.48 -9.98
N HIS A 321 4.96 -11.14 -10.25
CA HIS A 321 5.40 -12.33 -9.52
C HIS A 321 6.36 -11.92 -8.39
N THR A 322 6.13 -12.45 -7.18
CA THR A 322 7.09 -12.32 -6.08
C THR A 322 8.37 -13.11 -6.40
N PHE A 323 9.50 -12.72 -5.80
CA PHE A 323 10.80 -13.37 -6.06
C PHE A 323 11.73 -13.44 -4.82
N GLY A 324 11.16 -13.20 -3.65
CA GLY A 324 11.83 -13.24 -2.36
C GLY A 324 11.14 -12.32 -1.36
N ALA A 325 11.28 -12.60 -0.06
CA ALA A 325 10.69 -11.83 1.03
C ALA A 325 11.75 -11.15 1.91
N ASP A 326 11.54 -9.86 2.22
CA ASP A 326 12.43 -9.04 3.05
C ASP A 326 12.36 -9.31 4.57
N GLU A 327 11.29 -9.95 5.05
CA GLU A 327 11.04 -10.23 6.48
C GLU A 327 10.96 -9.00 7.39
N GLY A 328 10.22 -7.98 6.94
CA GLY A 328 9.88 -6.81 7.76
C GLY A 328 8.77 -7.08 8.78
N ASP A 329 8.39 -6.05 9.54
CA ASP A 329 7.20 -6.06 10.41
C ASP A 329 6.33 -4.81 10.17
N ASP A 330 6.24 -4.36 8.92
CA ASP A 330 5.49 -3.17 8.50
C ASP A 330 3.98 -3.29 8.83
N CYS A 331 3.48 -4.52 8.93
CA CYS A 331 2.10 -4.77 9.36
C CYS A 331 1.88 -4.76 10.87
N ASN A 332 2.94 -4.72 11.69
CA ASN A 332 2.90 -4.87 13.14
C ASN A 332 2.23 -6.17 13.59
N LEU A 333 2.57 -7.27 12.93
CA LEU A 333 2.08 -8.62 13.24
C LEU A 333 3.08 -9.40 14.09
N GLY A 334 4.20 -8.77 14.49
CA GLY A 334 5.20 -9.38 15.35
C GLY A 334 5.98 -10.45 14.61
N CYS A 335 6.61 -10.04 13.50
CA CYS A 335 7.43 -10.87 12.64
C CYS A 335 8.32 -11.84 13.44
N ASN A 336 8.24 -13.12 13.09
CA ASN A 336 8.99 -14.19 13.71
C ASN A 336 9.62 -15.11 12.65
N THR A 337 10.94 -15.04 12.52
CA THR A 337 11.66 -15.81 11.50
C THR A 337 12.23 -17.14 12.01
N SER A 338 11.80 -17.62 13.18
CA SER A 338 12.41 -18.79 13.84
C SER A 338 12.05 -20.13 13.20
N ASN A 339 10.92 -20.22 12.50
CA ASN A 339 10.36 -21.48 11.96
C ASN A 339 10.06 -21.41 10.45
N CYS A 340 10.85 -20.65 9.71
CA CYS A 340 10.68 -20.44 8.28
C CYS A 340 12.05 -20.26 7.62
N THR A 341 12.09 -20.41 6.29
CA THR A 341 13.30 -20.19 5.50
C THR A 341 13.24 -18.79 4.91
N GLN A 342 13.85 -17.83 5.62
CA GLN A 342 13.92 -16.42 5.23
C GLN A 342 14.29 -16.24 3.76
N PHE A 343 13.82 -15.15 3.14
CA PHE A 343 13.94 -14.85 1.71
C PHE A 343 13.13 -15.77 0.81
N SER A 344 13.22 -17.10 0.96
CA SER A 344 12.47 -18.05 0.14
C SER A 344 11.03 -18.28 0.58
N GLN A 345 10.68 -17.78 1.76
CA GLN A 345 9.34 -17.78 2.35
C GLN A 345 9.11 -16.41 2.96
N LEU A 346 7.85 -15.98 3.11
CA LEU A 346 7.47 -14.90 4.00
C LEU A 346 7.02 -15.51 5.33
N CYS A 347 7.79 -15.23 6.37
CA CYS A 347 7.61 -15.84 7.68
C CYS A 347 6.33 -15.37 8.38
N PRO A 348 5.78 -16.17 9.33
CA PRO A 348 4.62 -15.78 10.13
C PRO A 348 4.78 -14.40 10.79
N GLY A 349 3.81 -13.53 10.56
CA GLY A 349 3.79 -12.15 11.07
C GLY A 349 4.74 -11.19 10.36
N CYS A 350 5.47 -11.61 9.32
CA CYS A 350 6.41 -10.76 8.62
C CYS A 350 5.80 -10.09 7.39
N SER A 351 6.48 -9.07 6.88
CA SER A 351 6.10 -8.31 5.69
C SER A 351 7.18 -8.27 4.62
N ASP A 352 6.76 -8.05 3.38
CA ASP A 352 7.64 -7.82 2.24
C ASP A 352 7.14 -6.62 1.42
N PRO A 353 7.88 -5.49 1.43
CA PRO A 353 7.53 -4.29 0.68
C PRO A 353 8.18 -4.24 -0.71
N TYR A 354 7.38 -3.96 -1.74
CA TYR A 354 7.86 -3.60 -3.08
C TYR A 354 7.57 -2.13 -3.42
N LEU A 355 8.54 -1.50 -4.08
CA LEU A 355 8.44 -0.10 -4.49
C LEU A 355 7.49 0.09 -5.69
N ALA A 356 6.96 1.30 -5.84
CA ALA A 356 5.98 1.60 -6.89
C ALA A 356 6.57 1.53 -8.30
N ASP A 357 7.81 2.00 -8.49
CA ASP A 357 8.53 1.94 -9.76
C ASP A 357 8.95 0.50 -10.10
N GLU A 358 9.33 -0.28 -9.09
CA GLU A 358 9.60 -1.71 -9.21
C GLU A 358 8.35 -2.50 -9.64
N ASN A 359 7.22 -2.23 -8.99
CA ASN A 359 5.92 -2.80 -9.36
C ASN A 359 5.41 -2.35 -10.73
N GLY A 360 5.96 -1.26 -11.27
CA GLY A 360 5.74 -0.81 -12.65
C GLY A 360 6.82 -1.24 -13.64
N PHE A 361 7.80 -2.05 -13.23
CA PHE A 361 8.86 -2.52 -14.10
C PHE A 361 8.37 -3.71 -14.94
N TYR A 362 8.12 -3.46 -16.22
CA TYR A 362 7.47 -4.39 -17.15
C TYR A 362 8.10 -5.80 -17.19
N ASN A 363 9.42 -5.93 -16.98
CA ASN A 363 10.11 -7.24 -17.00
C ASN A 363 9.71 -8.17 -15.84
N LEU A 364 9.13 -7.63 -14.77
CA LEU A 364 8.65 -8.40 -13.62
C LEU A 364 7.15 -8.75 -13.74
N LEU A 365 6.50 -8.28 -14.80
CA LEU A 365 5.07 -8.43 -14.99
C LEU A 365 4.77 -9.60 -15.94
N GLY A 366 3.76 -10.40 -15.61
CA GLY A 366 3.27 -11.52 -16.41
C GLY A 366 1.80 -11.34 -16.75
N SER A 367 1.35 -11.87 -17.89
CA SER A 367 -0.04 -11.71 -18.29
C SER A 367 -0.98 -12.39 -17.30
N ARG A 368 -2.11 -11.72 -17.00
CA ARG A 368 -3.21 -12.31 -16.23
C ARG A 368 -3.71 -13.60 -16.85
N ALA A 369 -3.64 -13.78 -18.18
CA ALA A 369 -4.16 -14.98 -18.83
C ALA A 369 -3.39 -16.27 -18.51
N TRP A 370 -2.19 -16.18 -17.91
CA TRP A 370 -1.40 -17.36 -17.55
C TRP A 370 -1.81 -18.04 -16.26
N VAL A 371 -2.58 -17.35 -15.41
CA VAL A 371 -2.84 -17.82 -14.05
C VAL A 371 -4.29 -18.22 -13.90
N ASN A 372 -4.52 -19.31 -13.18
CA ASN A 372 -5.82 -19.61 -12.61
C ASN A 372 -5.92 -18.86 -11.26
N PRO A 373 -6.78 -17.83 -11.15
CA PRO A 373 -6.82 -16.96 -9.98
C PRO A 373 -7.44 -17.64 -8.74
N PHE A 374 -8.17 -18.75 -8.91
CA PHE A 374 -8.73 -19.47 -7.77
C PHE A 374 -7.70 -20.43 -7.15
N THR A 375 -6.92 -21.12 -7.97
CA THR A 375 -5.97 -22.14 -7.52
C THR A 375 -4.53 -21.65 -7.40
N GLY A 376 -4.23 -20.47 -7.98
CA GLY A 376 -2.88 -19.94 -8.12
C GLY A 376 -2.03 -20.64 -9.20
N ALA A 377 -2.54 -21.67 -9.87
CA ALA A 377 -1.77 -22.44 -10.84
C ALA A 377 -1.32 -21.58 -12.03
N MET A 378 -0.04 -21.70 -12.39
CA MET A 378 0.59 -20.94 -13.47
C MET A 378 1.75 -21.72 -14.10
N PRO A 379 2.12 -21.47 -15.38
CA PRO A 379 3.31 -22.05 -15.97
C PRO A 379 4.59 -21.33 -15.51
N SER A 380 5.72 -22.04 -15.51
CA SER A 380 7.04 -21.47 -15.18
C SER A 380 7.52 -20.36 -16.12
N THR A 381 6.79 -20.12 -17.22
CA THR A 381 7.07 -19.10 -18.24
C THR A 381 6.08 -17.93 -18.21
N ALA A 382 5.29 -17.77 -17.13
CA ALA A 382 4.22 -16.76 -17.05
C ALA A 382 4.69 -15.29 -17.20
N ALA A 383 5.98 -15.00 -17.03
CA ALA A 383 6.60 -13.69 -17.23
C ALA A 383 7.54 -13.63 -18.46
N ASN A 384 7.23 -14.35 -19.53
CA ASN A 384 8.06 -14.39 -20.74
C ASN A 384 7.86 -13.14 -21.62
N HIS A 385 8.90 -12.30 -21.72
CA HIS A 385 8.91 -11.08 -22.55
C HIS A 385 9.61 -11.23 -23.92
N ASN A 386 9.92 -12.46 -24.34
CA ASN A 386 10.57 -12.68 -25.63
C ASN A 386 9.58 -12.45 -26.78
N GLY A 387 9.98 -11.67 -27.78
CA GLY A 387 9.21 -11.52 -29.02
C GLY A 387 8.30 -10.30 -29.10
N HIS A 388 8.37 -9.38 -28.12
CA HIS A 388 7.75 -8.05 -28.21
C HIS A 388 8.62 -6.93 -27.65
N LEU A 389 8.20 -5.69 -27.89
CA LEU A 389 8.86 -4.46 -27.43
C LEU A 389 7.92 -3.69 -26.52
N HIS A 390 8.46 -3.14 -25.44
CA HIS A 390 7.68 -2.35 -24.48
C HIS A 390 7.67 -0.86 -24.83
N ASP A 391 6.55 -0.21 -24.53
CA ASP A 391 6.39 1.25 -24.49
C ASP A 391 6.18 1.75 -23.04
N GLY A 392 5.81 3.02 -22.89
CA GLY A 392 5.62 3.66 -21.58
C GLY A 392 4.44 3.13 -20.75
N VAL A 393 3.57 2.29 -21.31
CA VAL A 393 2.35 1.78 -20.66
C VAL A 393 2.27 0.27 -20.64
N SER A 394 3.07 -0.43 -21.45
CA SER A 394 3.09 -1.89 -21.58
C SER A 394 3.10 -2.58 -20.22
N HIS A 395 2.09 -3.41 -19.97
CA HIS A 395 1.92 -4.29 -18.81
C HIS A 395 1.66 -3.57 -17.48
N ARG A 396 1.89 -2.26 -17.41
CA ARG A 396 1.69 -1.41 -16.22
C ARG A 396 0.20 -1.18 -15.97
N ILE A 397 -0.13 -0.47 -14.89
CA ILE A 397 -1.49 0.03 -14.71
C ILE A 397 -1.77 1.04 -15.83
N ARG A 398 -2.40 0.59 -16.92
CA ARG A 398 -2.72 1.41 -18.09
C ARG A 398 -3.97 2.23 -17.81
N VAL A 399 -3.83 3.55 -17.85
CA VAL A 399 -4.93 4.51 -17.59
C VAL A 399 -5.00 5.53 -18.71
N ASN A 400 -6.20 5.92 -19.13
CA ASN A 400 -6.36 7.04 -20.06
C ASN A 400 -6.08 8.37 -19.36
N VAL A 401 -5.39 9.28 -20.03
CA VAL A 401 -5.09 10.63 -19.51
C VAL A 401 -6.37 11.36 -19.08
N ASP A 402 -7.45 11.23 -19.86
CA ASP A 402 -8.73 11.87 -19.56
C ASP A 402 -9.41 11.34 -18.30
N ASP A 403 -9.10 10.11 -17.87
CA ASP A 403 -9.64 9.56 -16.63
C ASP A 403 -8.97 10.13 -15.37
N LEU A 404 -7.76 10.66 -15.52
CA LEU A 404 -6.97 11.28 -14.45
C LEU A 404 -6.99 12.80 -14.48
N ASN A 405 -7.31 13.39 -15.64
CA ASN A 405 -7.28 14.84 -15.83
C ASN A 405 -8.19 15.53 -14.82
N THR A 406 -7.58 16.30 -13.90
CA THR A 406 -8.29 16.90 -12.77
C THR A 406 -9.26 18.00 -13.18
N THR A 407 -9.10 18.57 -14.38
CA THR A 407 -10.06 19.53 -14.94
C THR A 407 -11.31 18.81 -15.45
N LEU A 408 -11.15 17.64 -16.09
CA LEU A 408 -12.27 16.83 -16.58
C LEU A 408 -13.01 16.10 -15.46
N ASN A 409 -12.30 15.76 -14.37
CA ASN A 409 -12.82 14.97 -13.25
C ASN A 409 -12.83 15.77 -11.94
N THR A 410 -13.39 16.98 -11.98
CA THR A 410 -13.40 17.88 -10.82
C THR A 410 -14.11 17.22 -9.63
N GLY A 411 -13.37 17.05 -8.52
CA GLY A 411 -13.87 16.48 -7.27
C GLY A 411 -13.94 14.94 -7.23
N ALA A 412 -13.45 14.26 -8.27
CA ALA A 412 -13.33 12.80 -8.25
C ALA A 412 -12.36 12.33 -7.16
N THR A 413 -12.63 11.14 -6.60
CA THR A 413 -11.73 10.45 -5.67
C THR A 413 -11.13 9.23 -6.35
N TYR A 414 -9.86 8.92 -6.06
CA TYR A 414 -9.17 7.80 -6.68
C TYR A 414 -8.70 6.77 -5.66
N PHE A 415 -8.66 5.50 -6.07
CA PHE A 415 -8.28 4.38 -5.22
C PHE A 415 -7.35 3.43 -5.98
N ALA A 416 -6.27 3.02 -5.33
CA ALA A 416 -5.43 1.92 -5.79
C ALA A 416 -5.81 0.64 -5.04
N GLU A 417 -5.65 -0.50 -5.69
CA GLU A 417 -5.87 -1.84 -5.13
C GLU A 417 -4.75 -2.77 -5.57
N ALA A 418 -4.37 -3.69 -4.70
CA ALA A 418 -3.65 -4.90 -5.06
C ALA A 418 -4.27 -6.10 -4.33
N ALA A 419 -3.99 -7.31 -4.80
CA ALA A 419 -4.41 -8.55 -4.15
C ALA A 419 -3.34 -9.63 -4.34
N TYR A 420 -2.77 -10.17 -3.26
CA TYR A 420 -1.83 -11.30 -3.37
C TYR A 420 -2.60 -12.61 -3.47
N LEU A 421 -2.47 -13.31 -4.58
CA LEU A 421 -3.03 -14.65 -4.76
C LEU A 421 -1.89 -15.65 -4.67
N ASP A 422 -2.12 -16.76 -3.97
CA ASP A 422 -1.09 -17.73 -3.63
C ASP A 422 -1.58 -19.18 -3.82
N PRO A 423 -0.84 -20.04 -4.55
CA PRO A 423 -1.18 -21.45 -4.67
C PRO A 423 -1.23 -22.18 -3.33
N LEU A 424 -0.37 -21.80 -2.38
CA LEU A 424 -0.29 -22.49 -1.09
C LEU A 424 -1.56 -22.25 -0.26
N GLU A 425 -2.11 -21.05 -0.22
CA GLU A 425 -3.43 -20.81 0.41
C GLU A 425 -4.55 -21.67 -0.19
N TYR A 426 -4.60 -21.83 -1.52
CA TYR A 426 -5.58 -22.73 -2.15
C TYR A 426 -5.42 -24.17 -1.65
N THR A 427 -4.21 -24.71 -1.72
CA THR A 427 -3.95 -26.10 -1.30
C THR A 427 -4.24 -26.29 0.20
N TRP A 428 -3.97 -25.27 1.01
CA TRP A 428 -4.30 -25.26 2.44
C TRP A 428 -5.81 -25.29 2.66
N CYS A 429 -6.59 -24.44 1.97
CA CYS A 429 -8.04 -24.43 2.05
C CYS A 429 -8.65 -25.80 1.73
N GLN A 430 -8.11 -26.52 0.74
CA GLN A 430 -8.58 -27.86 0.38
C GLN A 430 -8.35 -28.90 1.50
N ALA A 431 -7.19 -28.83 2.17
CA ALA A 431 -6.86 -29.72 3.28
C ALA A 431 -7.49 -29.31 4.62
N HIS A 432 -7.74 -28.01 4.81
CA HIS A 432 -8.24 -27.41 6.04
C HIS A 432 -9.39 -26.42 5.76
N PRO A 433 -10.60 -26.88 5.40
CA PRO A 433 -11.71 -26.00 5.00
C PRO A 433 -12.12 -24.95 6.04
N GLY A 434 -11.85 -25.19 7.33
CA GLY A 434 -12.11 -24.23 8.42
C GLY A 434 -11.02 -23.17 8.64
N GLN A 435 -9.94 -23.19 7.85
CA GLN A 435 -8.78 -22.29 7.95
C GLN A 435 -8.48 -21.67 6.58
N CYS A 436 -9.52 -21.28 5.85
CA CYS A 436 -9.37 -20.78 4.49
C CYS A 436 -9.29 -19.26 4.46
N ASN A 437 -8.09 -18.74 4.16
CA ASN A 437 -7.81 -17.30 4.18
C ASN A 437 -7.79 -16.65 2.78
N MET A 438 -7.84 -17.43 1.69
CA MET A 438 -7.67 -16.98 0.29
C MET A 438 -8.70 -15.99 -0.30
N TYR A 439 -9.55 -15.40 0.53
CA TYR A 439 -10.59 -14.44 0.14
C TYR A 439 -10.42 -13.07 0.81
N ASN A 440 -9.34 -12.88 1.58
CA ASN A 440 -9.06 -11.66 2.33
C ASN A 440 -7.85 -10.89 1.77
N ASN A 441 -7.31 -11.29 0.61
CA ASN A 441 -5.96 -10.88 0.20
C ASN A 441 -5.91 -9.50 -0.46
N ALA A 442 -7.05 -8.92 -0.82
CA ALA A 442 -7.13 -7.58 -1.40
C ALA A 442 -7.11 -6.50 -0.34
N SER A 443 -6.48 -5.37 -0.67
CA SER A 443 -6.63 -4.12 0.08
C SER A 443 -6.68 -2.95 -0.88
N TYR A 444 -7.27 -1.85 -0.44
CA TYR A 444 -7.28 -0.60 -1.21
C TYR A 444 -6.80 0.58 -0.39
N ARG A 445 -6.34 1.62 -1.08
CA ARG A 445 -6.00 2.91 -0.47
C ARG A 445 -6.43 4.05 -1.37
N LYS A 446 -6.92 5.12 -0.75
CA LYS A 446 -7.28 6.35 -1.45
C LYS A 446 -6.02 7.14 -1.84
N PHE A 447 -6.04 7.76 -3.01
CA PHE A 447 -4.99 8.66 -3.48
C PHE A 447 -5.57 10.01 -3.92
N LEU A 448 -4.82 11.08 -3.65
CA LEU A 448 -4.98 12.37 -4.32
C LEU A 448 -4.26 12.30 -5.66
N VAL A 449 -4.94 12.68 -6.73
CA VAL A 449 -4.38 12.82 -8.07
C VAL A 449 -4.29 14.30 -8.40
N SER A 450 -3.14 14.74 -8.91
CA SER A 450 -2.93 16.10 -9.41
C SER A 450 -2.34 16.04 -10.81
N GLY A 451 -2.84 16.86 -11.73
CA GLY A 451 -2.29 17.00 -13.08
C GLY A 451 -3.33 16.90 -14.19
N THR A 452 -2.90 17.20 -15.41
CA THR A 452 -3.73 17.12 -16.63
C THR A 452 -3.10 16.28 -17.74
N THR A 453 -1.77 16.17 -17.75
CA THR A 453 -0.99 15.39 -18.73
C THR A 453 0.14 14.60 -18.08
N ASN A 454 0.72 15.13 -17.00
CA ASN A 454 1.62 14.43 -16.10
C ASN A 454 0.99 14.45 -14.72
N PHE A 455 0.98 13.29 -14.06
CA PHE A 455 0.23 13.08 -12.84
C PHE A 455 1.15 12.82 -11.66
N THR A 456 0.79 13.39 -10.53
CA THR A 456 1.35 13.03 -9.22
C THR A 456 0.28 12.42 -8.35
N PHE A 457 0.71 11.50 -7.49
CA PHE A 457 -0.16 10.74 -6.61
C PHE A 457 0.32 10.94 -5.18
N SER A 458 -0.61 11.10 -4.25
CA SER A 458 -0.28 11.16 -2.82
C SER A 458 -1.27 10.29 -2.04
N PRO A 459 -0.79 9.34 -1.23
CA PRO A 459 -1.67 8.47 -0.46
C PRO A 459 -2.49 9.27 0.55
N VAL A 460 -3.74 8.85 0.79
CA VAL A 460 -4.67 9.47 1.73
C VAL A 460 -5.14 8.46 2.74
N GLY A 461 -4.99 8.77 4.03
CA GLY A 461 -5.33 7.86 5.11
C GLY A 461 -4.49 6.59 5.07
N GLN A 462 -4.90 5.58 5.83
CA GLN A 462 -4.29 4.25 5.83
C GLN A 462 -4.94 3.37 4.74
N ALA A 463 -4.24 2.32 4.29
CA ALA A 463 -4.87 1.28 3.49
C ALA A 463 -5.99 0.59 4.30
N VAL A 464 -7.11 0.32 3.64
CA VAL A 464 -8.16 -0.52 4.19
C VAL A 464 -7.78 -1.96 3.87
N ARG A 465 -7.24 -2.64 4.89
CA ARG A 465 -6.73 -4.00 4.76
C ARG A 465 -7.86 -5.00 4.53
N MET A 466 -7.59 -6.04 3.75
CA MET A 466 -8.44 -7.21 3.58
C MET A 466 -9.83 -6.93 3.00
N GLN A 467 -9.95 -5.86 2.20
CA GLN A 467 -11.16 -5.47 1.49
C GLN A 467 -10.81 -5.03 0.06
N PRO A 468 -11.55 -5.50 -0.96
CA PRO A 468 -11.41 -4.99 -2.31
C PRO A 468 -11.94 -3.56 -2.44
N ALA A 469 -11.43 -2.81 -3.41
CA ALA A 469 -11.71 -1.39 -3.61
C ALA A 469 -13.18 -1.07 -3.88
N ILE A 470 -13.96 -2.02 -4.40
CA ILE A 470 -15.43 -1.85 -4.55
C ILE A 470 -16.11 -1.50 -3.20
N MET A 471 -15.53 -1.91 -2.08
CA MET A 471 -16.02 -1.57 -0.73
C MET A 471 -15.84 -0.09 -0.37
N ALA A 472 -15.04 0.66 -1.14
CA ALA A 472 -14.90 2.10 -0.99
C ALA A 472 -16.08 2.89 -1.56
N TRP A 473 -16.99 2.24 -2.32
CA TRP A 473 -18.10 2.90 -2.98
C TRP A 473 -19.20 3.30 -1.97
N THR A 474 -19.04 4.51 -1.41
CA THR A 474 -19.90 5.01 -0.35
C THR A 474 -21.36 5.14 -0.80
N GLY A 475 -22.27 4.63 0.02
CA GLY A 475 -23.72 4.66 -0.24
C GLY A 475 -24.21 3.63 -1.27
N ALA A 476 -23.33 2.78 -1.79
CA ALA A 476 -23.72 1.60 -2.55
C ALA A 476 -23.99 0.41 -1.62
N THR A 477 -24.82 -0.53 -2.08
CA THR A 477 -24.93 -1.86 -1.48
C THR A 477 -24.02 -2.79 -2.26
N VAL A 478 -23.11 -3.49 -1.58
CA VAL A 478 -22.16 -4.42 -2.19
C VAL A 478 -22.35 -5.80 -1.60
N ASN A 479 -22.60 -6.79 -2.45
CA ASN A 479 -22.80 -8.18 -2.07
C ASN A 479 -21.72 -9.07 -2.67
N GLN A 480 -21.14 -9.95 -1.87
CA GLN A 480 -20.27 -11.02 -2.35
C GLN A 480 -21.11 -12.14 -2.97
N VAL A 481 -20.63 -12.70 -4.08
CA VAL A 481 -21.25 -13.81 -4.81
C VAL A 481 -20.21 -14.90 -5.01
N GLN A 482 -20.57 -16.14 -4.68
CA GLN A 482 -19.77 -17.33 -4.91
C GLN A 482 -20.56 -18.33 -5.76
N PRO A 483 -20.37 -18.33 -7.10
CA PRO A 483 -21.19 -19.13 -8.01
C PRO A 483 -21.01 -20.65 -7.85
N ASP A 484 -19.84 -21.10 -7.42
CA ASP A 484 -19.52 -22.52 -7.27
C ASP A 484 -18.60 -22.75 -6.06
N PRO A 485 -19.18 -22.76 -4.85
CA PRO A 485 -18.42 -22.80 -3.61
C PRO A 485 -17.45 -23.98 -3.53
N GLY A 486 -16.18 -23.69 -3.22
CA GLY A 486 -15.09 -24.66 -3.09
C GLY A 486 -14.44 -25.08 -4.40
N ASN A 487 -15.08 -24.82 -5.56
CA ASN A 487 -14.55 -25.18 -6.88
C ASN A 487 -14.14 -23.95 -7.72
N ASP A 488 -14.56 -22.75 -7.32
CA ASP A 488 -14.15 -21.49 -7.94
C ASP A 488 -14.13 -20.34 -6.91
N GLY A 489 -13.63 -19.20 -7.35
CA GLY A 489 -13.49 -17.99 -6.56
C GLY A 489 -14.80 -17.26 -6.25
N ILE A 490 -14.65 -15.99 -5.94
CA ILE A 490 -15.74 -15.08 -5.59
C ILE A 490 -15.75 -13.85 -6.52
N SER A 491 -16.89 -13.18 -6.52
CA SER A 491 -17.12 -11.89 -7.17
C SER A 491 -17.93 -10.99 -6.25
N PHE A 492 -18.03 -9.71 -6.60
CA PHE A 492 -18.83 -8.73 -5.88
C PHE A 492 -19.76 -8.02 -6.85
N VAL A 493 -21.01 -7.83 -6.45
CA VAL A 493 -21.99 -7.02 -7.17
C VAL A 493 -22.37 -5.85 -6.28
N GLY A 494 -21.97 -4.65 -6.72
CA GLY A 494 -22.33 -3.38 -6.13
C GLY A 494 -23.45 -2.71 -6.90
N TYR A 495 -24.37 -2.03 -6.21
CA TYR A 495 -25.35 -1.16 -6.86
C TYR A 495 -25.68 0.07 -6.03
N LYS A 496 -26.05 1.15 -6.73
CA LYS A 496 -26.52 2.39 -6.14
C LYS A 496 -27.63 2.98 -7.02
N VAL A 497 -28.72 3.39 -6.38
CA VAL A 497 -29.84 4.06 -7.07
C VAL A 497 -29.94 5.50 -6.59
N THR A 498 -29.99 6.43 -7.53
CA THR A 498 -30.15 7.86 -7.25
C THR A 498 -31.33 8.43 -8.04
N SER A 499 -31.87 9.58 -7.64
CA SER A 499 -32.96 10.24 -8.35
C SER A 499 -32.47 11.60 -8.87
N PRO A 500 -31.97 11.68 -10.12
CA PRO A 500 -31.43 12.93 -10.66
C PRO A 500 -32.52 13.98 -10.97
N ALA A 501 -33.77 13.55 -11.16
CA ALA A 501 -34.93 14.40 -11.36
C ALA A 501 -36.20 13.69 -10.86
N PRO A 502 -37.28 14.42 -10.52
CA PRO A 502 -38.54 13.82 -10.11
C PRO A 502 -39.04 12.80 -11.14
N GLY A 503 -39.31 11.57 -10.69
CA GLY A 503 -39.79 10.48 -11.55
C GLY A 503 -38.72 9.79 -12.40
N VAL A 504 -37.44 10.15 -12.25
CA VAL A 504 -36.30 9.48 -12.88
C VAL A 504 -35.45 8.81 -11.80
N TYR A 505 -35.12 7.54 -12.04
CA TYR A 505 -34.26 6.74 -11.18
C TYR A 505 -33.05 6.28 -11.98
N HIS A 506 -31.86 6.73 -11.56
CA HIS A 506 -30.59 6.31 -12.12
C HIS A 506 -30.08 5.09 -11.37
N TYR A 507 -29.92 3.98 -12.08
CA TYR A 507 -29.35 2.74 -11.57
C TYR A 507 -27.91 2.63 -12.05
N GLU A 508 -26.98 2.51 -11.11
CA GLU A 508 -25.57 2.25 -11.37
C GLU A 508 -25.21 0.91 -10.71
N TYR A 509 -24.65 -0.01 -11.50
CA TYR A 509 -24.18 -1.32 -11.06
C TYR A 509 -22.68 -1.45 -11.33
N ALA A 510 -21.98 -2.15 -10.45
CA ALA A 510 -20.58 -2.53 -10.60
C ALA A 510 -20.44 -4.04 -10.33
N VAL A 511 -19.88 -4.78 -11.28
CA VAL A 511 -19.60 -6.22 -11.12
C VAL A 511 -18.09 -6.41 -11.13
N TYR A 512 -17.53 -6.83 -10.00
CA TYR A 512 -16.11 -7.07 -9.80
C TYR A 512 -15.84 -8.57 -9.70
N ASN A 513 -15.06 -9.11 -10.63
CA ASN A 513 -14.53 -10.45 -10.50
C ASN A 513 -13.25 -10.39 -9.63
N TYR A 514 -13.30 -10.96 -8.43
CA TYR A 514 -12.12 -11.01 -7.56
C TYR A 514 -11.16 -12.11 -8.03
N ASN A 515 -11.60 -13.37 -7.97
CA ASN A 515 -10.77 -14.52 -8.33
C ASN A 515 -11.54 -15.68 -9.00
N LEU A 516 -12.66 -15.40 -9.69
CA LEU A 516 -13.32 -16.40 -10.54
C LEU A 516 -12.47 -16.71 -11.77
N ASP A 517 -12.06 -17.97 -11.91
CA ASP A 517 -11.37 -18.47 -13.10
C ASP A 517 -12.33 -18.48 -14.30
N ARG A 518 -13.58 -18.91 -14.08
CA ARG A 518 -14.62 -19.00 -15.14
C ARG A 518 -14.95 -17.67 -15.81
N SER A 519 -14.63 -16.54 -15.16
CA SER A 519 -14.98 -15.18 -15.61
C SER A 519 -16.50 -14.93 -15.72
N ILE A 520 -16.92 -13.72 -16.10
CA ILE A 520 -18.35 -13.36 -16.22
C ILE A 520 -18.65 -12.81 -17.62
N GLN A 521 -19.62 -13.39 -18.33
CA GLN A 521 -19.93 -13.04 -19.73
C GLN A 521 -21.19 -12.20 -19.93
N SER A 522 -22.13 -12.22 -18.97
CA SER A 522 -23.37 -11.43 -19.05
C SER A 522 -23.81 -10.89 -17.70
N PHE A 523 -24.52 -9.77 -17.72
CA PHE A 523 -25.21 -9.19 -16.58
C PHE A 523 -26.62 -8.79 -16.99
N SER A 524 -27.63 -9.18 -16.19
CA SER A 524 -29.04 -8.91 -16.47
C SER A 524 -29.73 -8.36 -15.25
N VAL A 525 -30.53 -7.32 -15.43
CA VAL A 525 -31.32 -6.69 -14.39
C VAL A 525 -32.80 -6.86 -14.73
N PRO A 526 -33.63 -7.47 -13.88
CA PRO A 526 -35.06 -7.55 -14.09
C PRO A 526 -35.70 -6.16 -14.01
N LEU A 527 -36.74 -5.93 -14.80
CA LEU A 527 -37.47 -4.68 -14.91
C LEU A 527 -38.94 -4.89 -14.55
N GLY A 528 -39.54 -3.86 -13.97
CA GLY A 528 -40.99 -3.79 -13.84
C GLY A 528 -41.68 -3.74 -15.21
N ALA A 529 -42.86 -4.35 -15.31
CA ALA A 529 -43.64 -4.32 -16.54
C ALA A 529 -43.89 -2.88 -17.02
N GLY A 530 -43.51 -2.58 -18.26
CA GLY A 530 -43.70 -1.26 -18.87
C GLY A 530 -42.67 -0.20 -18.49
N ALA A 531 -41.55 -0.57 -17.85
CA ALA A 531 -40.46 0.36 -17.55
C ALA A 531 -39.85 0.95 -18.83
N ASN A 532 -39.73 2.27 -18.88
CA ASN A 532 -39.07 2.98 -19.99
C ASN A 532 -37.63 3.29 -19.60
N LEU A 533 -36.67 2.82 -20.39
CA LEU A 533 -35.26 2.99 -20.12
C LEU A 533 -34.63 4.10 -20.97
N SER A 534 -33.67 4.83 -20.40
CA SER A 534 -32.83 5.80 -21.09
C SER A 534 -31.42 5.81 -20.50
N ASN A 535 -30.50 6.60 -21.07
CA ASN A 535 -29.12 6.75 -20.56
C ASN A 535 -28.39 5.43 -20.26
N ILE A 536 -28.65 4.42 -21.10
CA ILE A 536 -28.05 3.10 -21.01
C ILE A 536 -26.55 3.21 -21.29
N GLY A 537 -25.72 2.77 -20.35
CA GLY A 537 -24.28 2.87 -20.43
C GLY A 537 -23.57 1.62 -19.96
N PHE A 538 -22.32 1.50 -20.40
CA PHE A 538 -21.39 0.42 -20.08
C PHE A 538 -20.01 1.03 -19.88
N HIS A 539 -19.24 0.52 -18.92
CA HIS A 539 -17.83 0.87 -18.76
C HIS A 539 -17.01 -0.38 -18.40
N ALA A 540 -15.82 -0.46 -18.98
CA ALA A 540 -14.79 -1.44 -18.67
C ALA A 540 -13.42 -0.75 -18.68
N PRO A 541 -12.45 -1.23 -17.88
CA PRO A 541 -11.09 -0.70 -17.92
C PRO A 541 -10.42 -0.98 -19.28
N PRO A 542 -9.40 -0.19 -19.68
CA PRO A 542 -8.59 -0.49 -20.85
C PRO A 542 -8.00 -1.90 -20.79
N GLN A 543 -8.01 -2.62 -21.91
CA GLN A 543 -7.32 -3.90 -22.06
C GLN A 543 -5.88 -3.68 -22.53
N GLU A 544 -4.97 -4.56 -22.11
CA GLU A 544 -3.65 -4.64 -22.76
C GLU A 544 -3.82 -5.17 -24.20
N PRO A 545 -3.06 -4.61 -25.18
CA PRO A 545 -3.02 -5.19 -26.51
C PRO A 545 -2.43 -6.60 -26.49
N GLY A 546 -2.60 -7.33 -27.60
CA GLY A 546 -1.97 -8.64 -27.77
C GLY A 546 -0.46 -8.58 -27.84
N TRP A 547 0.20 -9.48 -27.12
CA TRP A 547 1.65 -9.58 -27.06
C TRP A 547 2.11 -11.03 -27.21
N ALA A 548 3.32 -11.23 -27.74
CA ALA A 548 3.91 -12.55 -27.79
C ALA A 548 3.99 -13.15 -26.37
N ASN A 549 3.53 -14.40 -26.22
CA ASN A 549 3.50 -15.12 -24.94
C ASN A 549 2.63 -14.46 -23.86
N ASP A 550 1.52 -13.82 -24.23
CA ASP A 550 0.57 -13.23 -23.27
C ASP A 550 -0.43 -14.24 -22.70
N GLY A 551 -0.39 -15.52 -23.10
CA GLY A 551 -1.27 -16.58 -22.59
C GLY A 551 -2.71 -16.52 -23.11
N THR A 552 -3.09 -15.48 -23.86
CA THR A 552 -4.39 -15.42 -24.54
C THR A 552 -4.37 -16.30 -25.78
N PHE A 553 -5.57 -16.60 -26.32
CA PHE A 553 -5.67 -17.40 -27.53
C PHE A 553 -4.92 -16.70 -28.68
N ASN A 554 -3.92 -17.38 -29.24
CA ASN A 554 -3.03 -16.88 -30.30
C ASN A 554 -2.28 -15.57 -29.99
N ASN A 555 -2.04 -15.24 -28.72
CA ASN A 555 -1.29 -14.03 -28.35
C ASN A 555 -1.94 -12.72 -28.84
N GLN A 556 -3.28 -12.65 -28.82
CA GLN A 556 -4.06 -11.55 -29.39
C GLN A 556 -4.58 -10.55 -28.35
N GLY A 557 -4.30 -10.78 -27.07
CA GLY A 557 -4.86 -9.98 -25.98
C GLY A 557 -6.34 -10.25 -25.77
N TYR A 558 -6.88 -9.73 -24.66
CA TYR A 558 -8.32 -9.73 -24.44
C TYR A 558 -8.99 -8.59 -25.22
N SER A 559 -10.17 -8.87 -25.76
CA SER A 559 -11.00 -7.90 -26.47
C SER A 559 -11.50 -6.81 -25.53
N GLY A 560 -11.42 -5.55 -25.96
CA GLY A 560 -12.05 -4.40 -25.30
C GLY A 560 -13.42 -4.04 -25.89
N MET A 561 -14.02 -4.90 -26.73
CA MET A 561 -15.29 -4.59 -27.40
C MET A 561 -16.42 -4.34 -26.38
N PRO A 562 -17.15 -3.21 -26.48
CA PRO A 562 -18.28 -2.92 -25.59
C PRO A 562 -19.34 -4.03 -25.61
N TRP A 563 -19.96 -4.30 -24.46
CA TRP A 563 -21.01 -5.32 -24.37
C TRP A 563 -22.27 -4.89 -25.13
N VAL A 564 -22.90 -5.85 -25.80
CA VAL A 564 -24.17 -5.64 -26.52
C VAL A 564 -25.29 -5.55 -25.51
N VAL A 565 -26.21 -4.60 -25.71
CA VAL A 565 -27.38 -4.39 -24.85
C VAL A 565 -28.64 -4.91 -25.51
N THR A 566 -29.36 -5.78 -24.82
CA THR A 566 -30.68 -6.27 -25.21
C THR A 566 -31.72 -5.86 -24.17
N GLN A 567 -32.77 -5.17 -24.60
CA GLN A 567 -33.91 -4.80 -23.77
C GLN A 567 -35.08 -5.75 -24.09
N ALA A 568 -35.53 -6.48 -23.09
CA ALA A 568 -36.75 -7.26 -23.12
C ALA A 568 -37.84 -6.53 -22.30
N SER A 569 -39.07 -7.05 -22.32
CA SER A 569 -40.20 -6.45 -21.58
C SER A 569 -40.03 -6.47 -20.06
N ASP A 570 -39.19 -7.36 -19.55
CA ASP A 570 -39.01 -7.68 -18.13
C ASP A 570 -37.53 -7.66 -17.69
N SER A 571 -36.61 -7.28 -18.57
CA SER A 571 -35.18 -7.24 -18.25
C SER A 571 -34.37 -6.38 -19.21
N ILE A 572 -33.24 -5.88 -18.73
CA ILE A 572 -32.16 -5.32 -19.55
C ILE A 572 -30.90 -6.15 -19.33
N THR A 573 -30.28 -6.58 -20.42
CA THR A 573 -29.11 -7.48 -20.40
C THR A 573 -27.96 -6.89 -21.20
N TRP A 574 -26.77 -6.94 -20.63
CA TRP A 574 -25.51 -6.69 -21.32
C TRP A 574 -24.74 -8.01 -21.44
N ASN A 575 -24.13 -8.29 -22.59
CA ASN A 575 -23.25 -9.44 -22.74
C ASN A 575 -22.13 -9.23 -23.77
N SER A 576 -20.99 -9.90 -23.58
CA SER A 576 -19.96 -10.09 -24.62
C SER A 576 -20.28 -11.32 -25.49
N GLU A 577 -19.39 -11.67 -26.43
CA GLU A 577 -19.42 -13.01 -27.03
C GLU A 577 -19.20 -14.10 -25.96
N THR A 578 -19.70 -15.30 -26.24
CA THR A 578 -19.41 -16.50 -25.43
C THR A 578 -17.96 -16.96 -25.63
N PHE A 579 -17.42 -17.70 -24.67
CA PHE A 579 -16.07 -18.28 -24.79
C PHE A 579 -15.90 -19.17 -26.02
N ALA A 580 -16.94 -19.90 -26.42
CA ALA A 580 -16.93 -20.74 -27.63
C ALA A 580 -16.85 -19.92 -28.94
N GLN A 581 -17.38 -18.70 -28.95
CA GLN A 581 -17.31 -17.78 -30.09
C GLN A 581 -15.98 -17.04 -30.12
N ASN A 582 -15.50 -16.59 -28.97
CA ASN A 582 -14.27 -15.84 -28.82
C ASN A 582 -13.68 -16.10 -27.43
N GLN A 583 -12.58 -16.86 -27.37
CA GLN A 583 -11.90 -17.19 -26.10
C GLN A 583 -11.32 -15.94 -25.44
N ASN A 584 -11.00 -14.92 -26.24
CA ASN A 584 -10.50 -13.62 -25.83
C ASN A 584 -11.63 -12.58 -25.68
N ALA A 585 -12.91 -12.99 -25.63
CA ALA A 585 -14.03 -12.07 -25.45
C ALA A 585 -13.85 -11.19 -24.21
N ASN A 586 -14.51 -10.03 -24.24
CA ASN A 586 -14.48 -9.02 -23.19
C ASN A 586 -15.22 -9.44 -21.91
N ALA A 587 -15.05 -10.67 -21.44
CA ALA A 587 -15.61 -11.12 -20.17
C ALA A 587 -14.95 -10.38 -18.99
N ILE A 588 -15.67 -10.26 -17.87
CA ILE A 588 -15.10 -9.73 -16.62
C ILE A 588 -14.12 -10.77 -16.07
N ARG A 589 -12.83 -10.57 -16.37
CA ARG A 589 -11.71 -11.41 -15.92
C ARG A 589 -11.31 -11.07 -14.49
N PHE A 590 -10.53 -11.93 -13.85
CA PHE A 590 -10.15 -11.70 -12.45
C PHE A 590 -9.43 -10.36 -12.24
N GLY A 591 -9.69 -9.77 -11.09
CA GLY A 591 -9.23 -8.45 -10.72
C GLY A 591 -9.76 -7.35 -11.63
N THR A 592 -10.90 -7.52 -12.32
CA THR A 592 -11.53 -6.44 -13.10
C THR A 592 -12.99 -6.16 -12.69
N LEU A 593 -13.39 -4.89 -12.79
CA LEU A 593 -14.69 -4.34 -12.42
C LEU A 593 -15.32 -3.63 -13.61
N TYR A 594 -16.54 -4.03 -13.97
CA TYR A 594 -17.29 -3.46 -15.09
C TYR A 594 -18.55 -2.78 -14.55
N ASN A 595 -18.96 -1.68 -15.18
CA ASN A 595 -20.14 -0.93 -14.78
C ASN A 595 -21.25 -1.03 -15.82
N PHE A 596 -22.48 -1.09 -15.34
CA PHE A 596 -23.71 -1.12 -16.12
C PHE A 596 -24.67 -0.10 -15.54
N ARG A 597 -25.25 0.75 -16.39
CA ARG A 597 -26.10 1.84 -15.92
C ARG A 597 -27.25 2.12 -16.85
N PHE A 598 -28.33 2.65 -16.29
CA PHE A 598 -29.48 3.14 -17.03
C PHE A 598 -30.34 4.03 -16.13
N ASP A 599 -31.15 4.87 -16.75
CA ASP A 599 -32.24 5.58 -16.09
C ASP A 599 -33.56 4.87 -16.40
N ALA A 600 -34.45 4.79 -15.41
CA ALA A 600 -35.81 4.31 -15.59
C ALA A 600 -36.84 5.29 -15.01
N ASP A 601 -38.07 5.22 -15.53
CA ASP A 601 -39.24 5.93 -15.00
C ASP A 601 -39.91 5.22 -13.81
N GLN A 602 -39.35 4.08 -13.38
CA GLN A 602 -39.84 3.29 -12.25
C GLN A 602 -38.80 3.22 -11.11
N PRO A 603 -39.23 3.27 -9.83
CA PRO A 603 -38.37 3.07 -8.67
C PRO A 603 -37.88 1.62 -8.56
N PRO A 604 -36.86 1.35 -7.71
CA PRO A 604 -36.45 -0.02 -7.39
C PRO A 604 -37.63 -0.83 -6.86
N GLN A 605 -37.75 -2.09 -7.31
CA GLN A 605 -38.81 -3.01 -6.89
C GLN A 605 -38.39 -3.93 -5.77
#